data_AF-A0A2V7SRX9-F1
#
_entry.id   AF-A0A2V7SRX9-F1
#
_cell.length_a   1.000
_cell.length_b   1.000
_cell.length_c   1.000
_cell.angle_alpha   90.00
_cell.angle_beta   90.00
_cell.angle_gamma   90.00
#
_symmetry.space_group_name_H-M   'P 1'
#
loop_
_entity.id
_entity.type
_entity.pdbx_description
1 polymer ?
#
loop_
_entity_poly.entity_id
_entity_poly.type
_entity_poly.pdbx_seq_one_letter_code
_entity_poly.pdbx_strand_id
1 'polypeptide(L)' 'KVSDAELQVPWTLKAAGHEVSTQPRYMVYRTLMLNHLVHHRAQLGIYLRLTEQKVPQIYGPTADEKGTP' A
#
# COMPACT_ATOMS: atom_id res chain seq x y z
N LYS A 1 16.23 12.37 -11.26
CA LYS A 1 14.77 12.55 -11.20
C LYS A 1 14.16 11.68 -12.30
N VAL A 2 13.06 10.99 -12.03
CA VAL A 2 12.29 10.27 -13.05
C VAL A 2 11.29 11.27 -13.66
N SER A 3 11.15 11.27 -14.97
CA SER A 3 10.17 12.07 -15.73
C SER A 3 8.81 11.37 -15.85
N ASP A 4 7.77 12.12 -16.17
CA ASP A 4 6.42 11.55 -16.37
C ASP A 4 6.38 10.55 -17.53
N ALA A 5 7.14 10.81 -18.61
CA ALA A 5 7.26 9.89 -19.73
C ALA A 5 7.87 8.54 -19.30
N GLU A 6 8.87 8.55 -18.41
CA GLU A 6 9.49 7.34 -17.88
C GLU A 6 8.55 6.52 -16.98
N LEU A 7 7.53 7.16 -16.38
CA LEU A 7 6.47 6.47 -15.62
C LEU A 7 5.42 5.79 -16.52
N GLN A 8 5.31 6.21 -17.78
CA GLN A 8 4.43 5.58 -18.78
C GLN A 8 5.05 4.35 -19.44
N VAL A 9 6.37 4.15 -19.29
CA VAL A 9 7.07 2.98 -19.84
C VAL A 9 6.45 1.68 -19.28
N PRO A 10 6.16 0.67 -20.12
CA PRO A 10 5.61 -0.60 -19.67
C PRO A 10 6.59 -1.35 -18.78
N TRP A 11 6.05 -2.03 -17.77
CA TRP A 11 6.74 -2.96 -16.90
C TRP A 11 5.96 -4.27 -16.83
N THR A 12 6.67 -5.39 -16.87
CA THR A 12 6.09 -6.74 -16.93
C THR A 12 6.42 -7.53 -15.68
N LEU A 13 5.38 -7.99 -14.99
CA LEU A 13 5.51 -8.99 -13.93
C LEU A 13 5.75 -10.35 -14.57
N LYS A 14 6.84 -11.02 -14.17
CA LYS A 14 7.11 -12.41 -14.53
C LYS A 14 7.06 -13.28 -13.29
N ALA A 15 6.36 -14.40 -13.38
CA ALA A 15 6.32 -15.43 -12.34
C ALA A 15 6.81 -16.75 -12.94
N ALA A 16 7.82 -17.35 -12.32
CA ALA A 16 8.47 -18.57 -12.84
C ALA A 16 8.83 -18.46 -14.34
N GLY A 17 9.33 -17.30 -14.78
CA GLY A 17 9.70 -17.03 -16.17
C GLY A 17 8.55 -16.67 -17.12
N HIS A 18 7.29 -16.84 -16.71
CA HIS A 18 6.11 -16.55 -17.53
C HIS A 18 5.60 -15.14 -17.29
N GLU A 19 5.21 -14.44 -18.35
CA GLU A 19 4.60 -13.10 -18.25
C GLU A 19 3.19 -13.21 -17.69
N VAL A 20 2.95 -12.51 -16.58
CA VAL A 20 1.67 -12.53 -15.85
C VAL A 20 0.85 -11.27 -16.16
N SER A 21 1.52 -10.12 -16.26
CA SER A 21 0.87 -8.83 -16.50
C SER A 21 1.89 -7.80 -16.98
N THR A 22 1.50 -6.96 -17.94
CA THR A 22 2.28 -5.80 -18.41
C THR A 22 1.46 -4.52 -18.26
N GLN A 23 1.98 -3.53 -17.54
CA GLN A 23 1.30 -2.26 -17.26
C GLN A 23 2.32 -1.11 -17.19
N PRO A 24 1.90 0.16 -17.37
CA PRO A 24 2.79 1.30 -17.13
C PRO A 24 3.37 1.28 -15.71
N ARG A 25 4.63 1.68 -15.54
CA ARG A 25 5.32 1.73 -14.23
C ARG A 25 4.53 2.50 -13.17
N TYR A 26 3.90 3.61 -13.54
CA TYR A 26 3.03 4.38 -12.65
C TYR A 26 1.92 3.51 -12.04
N MET A 27 1.25 2.69 -12.85
CA MET A 27 0.16 1.83 -12.38
C MET A 27 0.67 0.77 -11.40
N VAL A 28 1.84 0.20 -11.68
CA VAL A 28 2.50 -0.77 -10.79
C VAL A 28 2.80 -0.15 -9.42
N TYR A 29 3.40 1.04 -9.38
CA TYR A 29 3.65 1.74 -8.12
C TYR A 29 2.34 2.06 -7.37
N ARG A 30 1.33 2.58 -8.08
CA ARG A 30 0.05 2.97 -7.48
C ARG A 30 -0.69 1.77 -6.87
N THR A 31 -0.67 0.63 -7.55
CA THR A 31 -1.52 -0.54 -7.22
C THR A 31 -0.76 -1.63 -6.47
N LEU A 32 0.34 -2.15 -7.03
CA LEU A 32 1.05 -3.29 -6.45
C LEU A 32 1.95 -2.89 -5.27
N MET A 33 2.39 -1.64 -5.20
CA MET A 33 3.22 -1.14 -4.10
C MET A 33 2.37 -0.35 -3.09
N LEU A 34 1.90 0.83 -3.45
CA LEU A 34 1.28 1.76 -2.48
C LEU A 34 -0.05 1.26 -1.93
N ASN A 35 -0.99 0.84 -2.80
CA ASN A 35 -2.25 0.26 -2.33
C ASN A 35 -2.03 -1.02 -1.52
N HIS A 36 -1.08 -1.85 -1.94
CA HIS A 36 -0.79 -3.10 -1.25
C HIS A 36 -0.21 -2.84 0.16
N LEU A 37 0.67 -1.85 0.31
CA LEU A 37 1.18 -1.41 1.61
C LEU A 37 0.05 -0.86 2.49
N VAL A 38 -0.86 -0.04 1.94
CA VAL A 38 -2.01 0.47 2.69
C VAL A 38 -2.93 -0.66 3.15
N HIS A 39 -3.17 -1.65 2.28
CA HIS A 39 -3.95 -2.86 2.57
C HIS A 39 -3.33 -3.67 3.72
N HIS A 40 -2.04 -4.00 3.64
CA HIS A 40 -1.35 -4.76 4.69
C HIS A 40 -1.17 -3.98 5.98
N ARG A 41 -0.99 -2.65 5.92
CA ARG A 41 -1.00 -1.81 7.12
C ARG A 41 -2.33 -1.89 7.86
N ALA A 42 -3.46 -1.95 7.14
CA ALA A 42 -4.77 -2.15 7.76
C ALA A 42 -4.87 -3.54 8.41
N GLN A 43 -4.39 -4.60 7.75
CA GLN A 43 -4.33 -5.95 8.34
C GLN A 43 -3.48 -5.98 9.63
N LEU A 44 -2.31 -5.35 9.64
CA LEU A 44 -1.49 -5.21 10.84
C LEU A 44 -2.24 -4.44 11.94
N GLY A 45 -2.97 -3.38 11.58
CA GLY A 45 -3.83 -2.65 12.51
C GLY A 45 -4.88 -3.54 13.18
N ILE A 46 -5.46 -4.51 12.45
CA ILE A 46 -6.37 -5.51 13.03
C ILE A 46 -5.64 -6.42 14.02
N TYR A 47 -4.41 -6.86 13.71
CA TYR A 47 -3.65 -7.68 14.66
C TYR A 47 -3.30 -6.94 15.95
N LEU A 48 -3.00 -5.64 15.87
CA LEU A 48 -2.83 -4.81 17.08
C LEU A 48 -4.13 -4.79 17.92
N ARG A 49 -5.30 -4.63 17.27
CA ARG A 49 -6.60 -4.69 17.98
C ARG A 49 -6.85 -6.04 18.65
N LEU A 50 -6.59 -7.14 17.94
CA LEU A 50 -6.80 -8.49 18.47
C LEU A 50 -5.84 -8.85 19.62
N THR A 51 -4.72 -8.13 19.72
CA THR A 51 -3.71 -8.32 20.77
C THR A 51 -3.74 -7.21 21.83
N GLU A 52 -4.84 -6.45 21.88
CA GLU A 52 -5.10 -5.36 22.82
C GLU A 52 -3.99 -4.28 22.84
N GLN A 53 -3.27 -4.12 21.73
CA GLN A 53 -2.29 -3.07 21.54
C GLN A 53 -2.92 -1.83 20.90
N LYS A 54 -2.37 -0.65 21.24
CA LYS A 54 -2.83 0.62 20.66
C LYS A 54 -2.53 0.65 19.17
N VAL A 55 -3.51 1.07 18.37
CA VAL A 55 -3.35 1.32 16.95
C VAL A 55 -2.92 2.76 16.74
N PRO A 56 -1.79 3.03 16.07
CA PRO A 56 -1.36 4.39 15.78
C PRO A 56 -2.32 5.09 14.82
N GLN A 57 -2.43 6.42 14.93
CA GLN A 57 -3.13 7.22 13.93
C GLN A 57 -2.52 7.05 12.54
N ILE A 58 -3.39 7.00 11.52
CA ILE A 58 -2.96 6.87 10.12
C ILE A 58 -3.52 8.02 9.28
N TYR A 59 -4.85 8.16 9.23
CA TYR A 59 -5.54 9.22 8.52
C TYR A 59 -6.46 10.06 9.43
N GLY A 60 -6.47 9.73 10.73
CA GLY A 60 -7.35 10.31 11.73
C GLY A 60 -7.19 9.57 13.06
N PRO A 61 -7.96 10.00 14.09
CA PRO A 61 -7.93 9.39 15.40
C PRO A 61 -8.37 7.92 15.34
N THR A 62 -7.80 7.12 16.24
CA THR A 62 -8.25 5.74 16.46
C THR A 62 -9.10 5.67 17.72
N ALA A 63 -9.71 4.51 18.00
CA ALA A 63 -10.47 4.33 19.24
C ALA A 63 -9.59 4.43 20.52
N ASP A 64 -8.26 4.38 20.37
CA ASP A 64 -7.31 4.44 21.50
C ASP A 64 -7.03 5.87 21.96
N GLU A 65 -7.46 6.85 21.18
CA GLU A 65 -7.21 8.25 21.43
C GLU A 65 -8.54 8.95 21.60
N LYS A 66 -8.74 9.60 22.74
CA LYS A 66 -9.86 10.52 22.90
C LYS A 66 -9.61 11.66 21.91
N GLY A 67 -10.46 11.79 20.90
CA GLY A 67 -10.43 12.98 20.04
C GLY A 67 -10.39 14.20 20.96
N THR A 68 -9.39 15.06 20.79
CA THR A 68 -9.49 16.41 21.33
C THR A 68 -10.85 16.98 20.88
N PRO A 69 -11.59 17.67 21.78
CA PRO A 69 -12.89 18.24 21.44
C PRO A 69 -12.89 18.98 20.10
#